data_AF-A0A7J7I585-F1
#
_entry.id   AF-A0A7J7I585-F1
#
_cell.length_a   1.000
_cell.length_b   1.000
_cell.length_c   1.000
_cell.angle_alpha   90.00
_cell.angle_beta   90.00
_cell.angle_gamma   90.00
#
_symmetry.space_group_name_H-M   'P 1'
#
loop_
_entity.id
_entity.type
_entity.pdbx_description
1 polymer ?
#
loop_
_entity_poly.entity_id
_entity_poly.type
_entity_poly.pdbx_seq_one_letter_code
_entity_poly.pdbx_strand_id
1 'polypeptide(L)'
;MEEECIGTIPMPPIPHGDWKGRPFRYYGESNEHLHLVIIYGPRIQFDVYEMERDYSGWFVKYCVDLGSVGAAFPQMMQRLSWDPMYYSFAILSLVREEKDDEDSFMVLHVPGKILRYNLGDKSFQKICDVGDEHCDGIKNSLRLLL
;
A
#
# COMPACT_ATOMS: atom_id res chain seq x y z
N MET A 1 20.26 9.72 -27.50
CA MET A 1 19.53 10.65 -26.61
C MET A 1 18.11 10.16 -26.63
N GLU A 2 17.65 9.59 -25.53
CA GLU A 2 16.23 9.34 -25.35
C GLU A 2 15.59 10.69 -25.04
N GLU A 3 14.67 11.13 -25.90
CA GLU A 3 13.89 12.34 -25.64
C GLU A 3 12.87 12.00 -24.55
N GLU A 4 12.95 12.73 -23.43
CA GLU A 4 11.99 12.63 -22.34
C GLU A 4 10.66 13.26 -22.81
N CYS A 5 9.63 12.43 -22.98
CA CYS A 5 8.32 12.84 -23.48
C CYS A 5 7.28 12.83 -22.35
N ILE A 6 6.55 13.93 -22.18
CA ILE A 6 5.41 13.99 -21.25
C ILE A 6 4.21 13.30 -21.90
N GLY A 7 3.84 12.12 -21.38
CA GLY A 7 2.64 11.37 -21.77
C GLY A 7 1.51 11.48 -20.74
N THR A 8 0.27 11.31 -21.17
CA THR A 8 -0.88 11.18 -20.26
C THR A 8 -1.04 9.71 -19.87
N ILE A 9 -0.93 9.39 -18.58
CA ILE A 9 -1.17 8.04 -18.06
C ILE A 9 -2.68 7.84 -17.86
N PRO A 10 -3.28 6.72 -18.34
CA PRO A 10 -4.69 6.45 -18.10
C PRO A 10 -4.97 6.37 -16.60
N MET A 11 -6.15 6.81 -16.15
CA MET A 11 -6.53 6.60 -14.75
C MET A 11 -6.81 5.12 -14.49
N PRO A 12 -6.46 4.59 -13.30
CA PRO A 12 -6.82 3.23 -12.91
C PRO A 12 -8.34 3.03 -12.89
N PRO A 13 -8.81 1.79 -13.08
CA PRO A 13 -10.23 1.47 -12.99
C PRO A 13 -10.76 1.81 -11.60
N ILE A 14 -11.80 2.63 -11.54
CA ILE A 14 -12.45 3.03 -10.29
C ILE A 14 -13.55 2.00 -9.97
N PRO A 15 -13.45 1.23 -8.87
CA PRO A 15 -14.52 0.34 -8.46
C PRO A 15 -15.63 1.19 -7.84
N HIS A 16 -16.54 1.66 -8.69
CA HIS A 16 -17.83 2.29 -8.35
C HIS A 16 -17.78 3.61 -7.57
N GLY A 17 -17.99 4.72 -8.28
CA GLY A 17 -18.53 5.95 -7.70
C GLY A 17 -17.51 7.08 -7.45
N ASP A 18 -18.09 8.27 -7.34
CA ASP A 18 -17.49 9.60 -7.25
C ASP A 18 -16.26 9.66 -6.31
N TRP A 19 -15.27 10.51 -6.63
CA TRP A 19 -14.04 10.73 -5.82
C TRP A 19 -14.31 11.36 -4.43
N LYS A 20 -15.56 11.35 -3.97
CA LYS A 20 -16.00 11.94 -2.71
C LYS A 20 -15.64 11.01 -1.54
N GLY A 21 -14.40 11.15 -1.10
CA GLY A 21 -13.77 10.48 0.02
C GLY A 21 -12.27 10.75 -0.07
N ARG A 22 -11.53 10.73 1.03
CA ARG A 22 -10.06 10.74 0.94
C ARG A 22 -9.61 9.29 0.77
N PRO A 23 -9.31 8.80 -0.45
CA PRO A 23 -8.78 7.46 -0.59
C PRO A 23 -7.41 7.37 0.07
N PHE A 24 -7.13 6.26 0.75
CA PHE A 24 -5.75 5.92 1.05
C PHE A 24 -5.09 5.53 -0.27
N ARG A 25 -3.97 6.18 -0.59
CA ARG A 25 -3.24 5.97 -1.84
C ARG A 25 -1.79 5.61 -1.53
N TYR A 26 -1.31 4.55 -2.16
CA TYR A 26 0.11 4.28 -2.33
C TYR A 26 0.44 4.36 -3.81
N TYR A 27 1.55 5.01 -4.13
CA TYR A 27 2.11 5.10 -5.48
C TYR A 27 3.61 4.87 -5.36
N GLY A 28 4.15 3.91 -6.09
CA GLY A 28 5.57 3.61 -6.04
C GLY A 28 6.00 2.64 -7.14
N GLU A 29 7.27 2.73 -7.50
CA GLU A 29 7.90 1.85 -8.48
C GLU A 29 8.72 0.77 -7.77
N SER A 30 8.71 -0.44 -8.32
CA SER A 30 9.57 -1.54 -7.88
C SER A 30 9.89 -2.45 -9.06
N ASN A 31 11.18 -2.71 -9.30
CA ASN A 31 11.71 -3.44 -10.45
C ASN A 31 11.16 -2.94 -11.80
N GLU A 32 11.20 -1.62 -12.04
CA GLU A 32 10.71 -0.99 -13.28
C GLU A 32 9.19 -1.14 -13.52
N HIS A 33 8.45 -1.58 -12.50
CA HIS A 33 7.00 -1.68 -12.53
C HIS A 33 6.38 -0.64 -11.61
N LEU A 34 5.48 0.16 -12.18
CA LEU A 34 4.74 1.17 -11.44
C LEU A 34 3.49 0.55 -10.80
N HIS A 35 3.35 0.75 -9.49
CA HIS A 35 2.26 0.20 -8.70
C HIS A 35 1.41 1.31 -8.06
N LEU A 36 0.11 1.02 -7.94
CA LEU A 36 -0.88 1.93 -7.38
C LEU A 36 -1.88 1.17 -6.50
N VAL A 37 -2.15 1.70 -5.31
CA VAL A 37 -3.19 1.20 -4.41
C VAL A 37 -4.19 2.32 -4.16
N ILE A 38 -5.48 2.01 -4.27
CA ILE A 38 -6.57 2.93 -3.95
C ILE A 38 -7.55 2.21 -3.04
N ILE A 39 -7.69 2.71 -1.81
CA ILE A 39 -8.58 2.13 -0.80
C ILE A 39 -9.68 3.14 -0.47
N TYR A 40 -10.93 2.71 -0.63
CA TYR A 40 -12.12 3.51 -0.35
C TYR A 40 -12.71 3.15 1.01
N GLY A 41 -12.76 4.13 1.91
CA GLY A 41 -13.24 3.93 3.27
C GLY A 41 -12.32 3.01 4.10
N PRO A 42 -12.78 2.56 5.27
CA PRO A 42 -11.95 1.79 6.19
C PRO A 42 -11.95 0.30 5.82
N ARG A 43 -11.34 -0.04 4.68
CA ARG A 43 -11.24 -1.42 4.19
C ARG A 43 -9.85 -2.00 4.49
N ILE A 44 -9.86 -3.28 4.86
CA ILE A 44 -8.66 -4.12 5.00
C ILE A 44 -8.40 -5.00 3.78
N GLN A 45 -9.37 -5.06 2.87
CA GLN A 45 -9.30 -5.78 1.60
C GLN A 45 -9.24 -4.75 0.47
N PHE A 46 -8.22 -4.86 -0.38
CA PHE A 46 -7.99 -3.93 -1.48
C PHE A 46 -7.05 -4.55 -2.53
N ASP A 47 -7.09 -3.99 -3.72
CA ASP A 47 -6.26 -4.42 -4.85
C ASP A 47 -5.03 -3.53 -5.02
N VAL A 48 -3.92 -4.13 -5.41
CA VAL A 48 -2.72 -3.46 -5.92
C VAL A 48 -2.76 -3.54 -7.44
N TYR A 49 -2.77 -2.38 -8.08
CA TYR A 49 -2.70 -2.26 -9.53
C TYR A 49 -1.26 -2.10 -9.99
N GLU A 50 -0.94 -2.66 -11.14
CA GLU A 50 0.31 -2.46 -11.87
C GLU A 50 0.01 -1.84 -13.24
N MET A 51 0.85 -0.91 -13.66
CA MET A 51 0.81 -0.31 -14.99
C MET A 51 1.46 -1.26 -16.01
N GLU A 52 0.82 -1.43 -17.17
CA GLU A 52 1.45 -2.13 -18.29
C GLU A 52 2.69 -1.39 -18.79
N ARG A 53 3.71 -2.12 -19.25
CA ARG A 53 5.01 -1.53 -19.67
C ARG A 53 4.90 -0.56 -20.86
N ASP A 54 3.86 -0.72 -21.67
CA ASP A 54 3.54 0.18 -22.77
C ASP A 54 2.67 1.37 -22.34
N TYR A 55 2.42 1.51 -21.04
CA TYR A 55 1.59 2.52 -20.40
C TYR A 55 0.13 2.53 -20.89
N SER A 56 -0.36 1.42 -21.47
CA SER A 56 -1.68 1.34 -22.08
C SER A 56 -2.83 1.22 -21.06
N GLY A 57 -2.55 0.72 -19.86
CA GLY A 57 -3.58 0.47 -18.86
C GLY A 57 -3.05 -0.06 -17.53
N TRP A 58 -3.99 -0.25 -16.60
CA TRP A 58 -3.73 -0.81 -15.28
C TRP A 58 -4.40 -2.18 -15.15
N PHE A 59 -3.73 -3.15 -14.55
CA PHE A 59 -4.29 -4.44 -14.20
C PHE A 59 -4.09 -4.73 -12.72
N VAL A 60 -4.98 -5.55 -12.13
CA VAL A 60 -4.82 -6.01 -10.75
C VAL A 60 -3.68 -7.02 -10.70
N LYS A 61 -2.61 -6.67 -9.97
CA LYS A 61 -1.45 -7.53 -9.78
C LYS A 61 -1.57 -8.37 -8.50
N TYR A 62 -2.03 -7.77 -7.39
CA TYR A 62 -2.18 -8.46 -6.11
C TYR A 62 -3.52 -8.11 -5.46
N CYS A 63 -4.17 -9.11 -4.83
CA CYS A 63 -5.34 -8.91 -3.97
C CYS A 63 -4.92 -9.04 -2.50
N VAL A 64 -5.02 -7.95 -1.75
CA VAL A 64 -4.58 -7.88 -0.35
C VAL A 64 -5.74 -8.10 0.61
N ASP A 65 -5.48 -8.84 1.70
CA ASP A 65 -6.42 -8.99 2.83
C ASP A 65 -5.65 -8.88 4.16
N LEU A 66 -5.82 -7.76 4.85
CA LEU A 66 -5.18 -7.49 6.14
C LEU A 66 -5.96 -8.05 7.34
N GLY A 67 -6.91 -8.96 7.14
CA GLY A 67 -7.69 -9.56 8.23
C GLY A 67 -6.85 -10.24 9.30
N SER A 68 -5.83 -11.02 8.90
CA SER A 68 -4.91 -11.68 9.83
C SER A 68 -4.06 -10.67 10.61
N VAL A 69 -3.63 -9.60 9.94
CA VAL A 69 -2.88 -8.48 10.53
C VAL A 69 -3.76 -7.75 11.56
N GLY A 70 -5.03 -7.49 11.23
CA GLY A 70 -5.99 -6.86 12.14
C GLY A 70 -6.33 -7.69 13.36
N ALA A 71 -6.41 -9.02 13.21
CA ALA A 71 -6.59 -9.92 14.34
C ALA A 71 -5.37 -9.92 15.28
N ALA A 72 -4.15 -9.84 14.73
CA ALA A 72 -2.92 -9.84 15.53
C ALA A 72 -2.57 -8.48 16.15
N PHE A 73 -2.99 -7.38 15.52
CA PHE A 73 -2.76 -6.02 16.01
C PHE A 73 -4.09 -5.24 16.12
N PRO A 74 -4.96 -5.55 17.10
CA PRO A 74 -6.25 -4.88 17.25
C PRO A 74 -6.14 -3.36 17.44
N GLN A 75 -4.97 -2.82 17.78
CA GLN A 75 -4.74 -1.38 17.88
C GLN A 75 -4.94 -0.65 16.53
N MET A 76 -4.85 -1.36 15.40
CA MET A 76 -5.21 -0.78 14.12
C MET A 76 -6.72 -0.48 14.02
N MET A 77 -7.54 -1.16 14.81
CA MET A 77 -8.99 -1.07 14.79
C MET A 77 -9.44 0.10 15.70
N GLN A 78 -9.87 1.20 15.09
CA GLN A 78 -10.39 2.35 15.81
C GLN A 78 -11.91 2.44 15.63
N ARG A 79 -12.63 2.60 16.74
CA ARG A 79 -14.05 2.96 16.71
C ARG A 79 -14.17 4.48 16.74
N LEU A 80 -14.65 5.07 15.65
CA LEU A 80 -15.08 6.45 15.64
C LEU A 80 -16.55 6.50 16.05
N SER A 81 -16.96 7.51 16.81
CA SER A 81 -18.33 7.63 17.33
C SER A 81 -19.40 7.81 16.24
N TRP A 82 -19.00 8.07 14.99
CA TRP A 82 -19.89 8.43 13.88
C TRP A 82 -19.67 7.61 12.59
N ASP A 83 -18.72 6.66 12.58
CA ASP A 83 -18.32 5.89 11.38
C ASP A 83 -18.24 4.39 11.73
N PRO A 84 -18.61 3.45 10.83
CA PRO A 84 -18.13 2.07 10.92
C PRO A 84 -16.61 2.01 11.18
N MET A 85 -16.20 0.90 11.79
CA MET A 85 -14.84 0.58 12.19
C MET A 85 -13.77 1.13 11.23
N TYR A 86 -12.83 1.93 11.74
CA TYR A 86 -11.72 2.49 10.99
C TYR A 86 -10.44 1.68 11.19
N TYR A 87 -9.67 1.45 10.11
CA TYR A 87 -8.40 0.75 10.19
C TYR A 87 -7.24 1.72 9.96
N SER A 88 -6.36 1.85 10.95
CA SER A 88 -5.17 2.70 10.91
C SER A 88 -3.97 1.90 10.43
N PHE A 89 -3.53 2.18 9.20
CA PHE A 89 -2.28 1.69 8.64
C PHE A 89 -1.79 2.63 7.53
N ALA A 90 -0.52 2.50 7.15
CA ALA A 90 0.03 3.13 5.96
C ALA A 90 0.88 2.11 5.20
N ILE A 91 0.83 2.16 3.88
CA ILE A 91 1.71 1.39 3.01
C ILE A 91 2.97 2.23 2.81
N LEU A 92 4.11 1.75 3.29
CA LEU A 92 5.39 2.45 3.18
C LEU A 92 6.10 2.12 1.88
N SER A 93 6.03 0.85 1.46
CA SER A 93 6.69 0.37 0.26
C SER A 93 6.02 -0.91 -0.23
N LEU A 94 6.12 -1.14 -1.53
CA LEU A 94 5.80 -2.40 -2.18
C LEU A 94 7.06 -2.86 -2.91
N VAL A 95 7.52 -4.06 -2.59
CA VAL A 95 8.72 -4.68 -3.13
C VAL A 95 8.28 -5.85 -3.98
N ARG A 96 8.45 -5.70 -5.29
CA ARG A 96 8.26 -6.76 -6.27
C ARG A 96 9.52 -7.60 -6.34
N GLU A 97 9.35 -8.91 -6.31
CA GLU A 97 10.43 -9.85 -6.58
C GLU A 97 10.39 -10.29 -8.05
N GLU A 98 11.53 -10.31 -8.72
CA GLU A 98 11.59 -10.58 -10.18
C GLU A 98 11.40 -12.06 -10.51
N LYS A 99 11.91 -12.94 -9.65
CA LYS A 99 11.97 -14.39 -9.91
C LYS A 99 10.73 -15.12 -9.44
N ASP A 100 10.17 -14.68 -8.32
CA ASP A 100 9.01 -15.31 -7.71
C ASP A 100 8.05 -14.23 -7.22
N ASP A 101 6.96 -14.04 -7.95
CA ASP A 101 5.91 -13.11 -7.56
C ASP A 101 5.33 -13.46 -6.17
N GLU A 102 5.39 -14.72 -5.73
CA GLU A 102 4.93 -15.15 -4.41
C GLU A 102 5.80 -14.63 -3.27
N ASP A 103 7.06 -14.27 -3.55
CA ASP A 103 7.98 -13.67 -2.57
C ASP A 103 7.84 -12.14 -2.46
N SER A 104 7.09 -11.52 -3.38
CA SER A 104 6.80 -10.08 -3.36
C SER A 104 6.09 -9.70 -2.06
N PHE A 105 6.39 -8.52 -1.52
CA PHE A 105 5.88 -8.11 -0.22
C PHE A 105 5.61 -6.61 -0.12
N MET A 106 4.79 -6.26 0.85
CA MET A 106 4.45 -4.91 1.22
C MET A 106 5.01 -4.59 2.61
N VAL A 107 5.54 -3.39 2.77
CA VAL A 107 5.93 -2.85 4.07
C VAL A 107 4.78 -1.99 4.59
N LEU A 108 4.22 -2.41 5.72
CA LEU A 108 3.09 -1.76 6.38
C LEU A 108 3.56 -1.08 7.65
N HIS A 109 3.17 0.17 7.83
CA HIS A 109 3.14 0.80 9.14
C HIS A 109 1.76 0.60 9.76
N VAL A 110 1.73 0.03 10.96
CA VAL A 110 0.54 -0.04 11.82
C VAL A 110 0.91 0.64 13.15
N PRO A 111 -0.05 1.02 14.01
CA PRO A 111 0.27 1.70 15.26
C PRO A 111 1.40 1.03 16.05
N GLY A 112 2.52 1.76 16.17
CA GLY A 112 3.73 1.36 16.89
C GLY A 112 4.59 0.27 16.23
N LYS A 113 4.32 -0.15 14.99
CA LYS A 113 5.07 -1.26 14.33
C LYS A 113 5.21 -1.09 12.83
N ILE A 114 6.31 -1.61 12.30
CA ILE A 114 6.48 -1.86 10.86
C ILE A 114 6.45 -3.36 10.63
N LEU A 115 5.65 -3.78 9.65
CA LEU A 115 5.43 -5.17 9.28
C LEU A 115 5.85 -5.39 7.83
N ARG A 116 6.41 -6.57 7.55
CA ARG A 116 6.48 -7.16 6.21
C ARG A 116 5.22 -8.00 6.03
N TYR A 117 4.48 -7.77 4.96
CA TYR A 117 3.32 -8.57 4.56
C TYR A 117 3.61 -9.19 3.19
N ASN A 118 3.66 -10.51 3.10
CA ASN A 118 3.88 -11.22 1.84
C ASN A 118 2.59 -11.17 1.00
N LEU A 119 2.73 -10.81 -0.29
CA LEU A 119 1.61 -10.60 -1.21
C LEU A 119 1.10 -11.90 -1.84
N GLY A 120 1.92 -12.95 -1.90
CA GLY A 120 1.55 -14.29 -2.37
C GLY A 120 0.78 -15.08 -1.32
N ASP A 121 1.44 -15.43 -0.22
CA ASP A 121 0.89 -16.32 0.81
C ASP A 121 0.08 -15.60 1.90
N LYS A 122 0.09 -14.26 1.89
CA LYS A 122 -0.65 -13.39 2.84
C LYS A 122 -0.17 -13.52 4.29
N SER A 123 1.01 -14.06 4.50
CA SER A 123 1.68 -14.07 5.81
C SER A 123 2.25 -12.70 6.15
N PHE A 124 2.50 -12.45 7.43
CA PHE A 124 3.18 -11.23 7.86
C PHE A 124 4.17 -11.50 8.98
N GLN A 125 5.18 -10.64 9.05
CA GLN A 125 6.24 -10.68 10.05
C GLN A 125 6.52 -9.25 10.53
N LYS A 126 6.78 -9.09 11.82
CA LYS A 126 7.22 -7.80 12.37
C LYS A 126 8.65 -7.53 11.96
N ILE A 127 8.92 -6.36 11.38
CA ILE A 127 10.28 -5.88 11.08
C ILE A 127 10.84 -5.18 12.33
N CYS A 128 10.12 -4.18 12.85
CA CYS A 128 10.53 -3.43 14.04
C CYS A 128 9.33 -2.79 14.74
N ASP A 129 9.56 -2.36 15.98
CA ASP A 129 8.66 -1.47 16.71
C ASP A 129 9.05 -0.01 16.41
N VAL A 130 8.06 0.88 16.32
CA VAL A 130 8.24 2.32 16.12
C VAL A 130 7.79 3.03 17.39
N GLY A 131 8.63 3.91 17.95
CA GLY A 131 8.28 4.67 19.15
C GLY A 131 7.11 5.63 18.91
N ASP A 132 6.34 5.93 19.96
CA ASP A 132 5.31 6.97 19.97
C ASP A 132 5.96 8.37 19.98
N GLU A 133 6.69 8.71 18.93
CA GLU A 133 7.19 10.06 18.74
C GLU A 133 6.09 10.86 18.07
N HIS A 134 5.46 11.73 18.87
CA HIS A 134 4.46 12.72 18.49
C HIS A 134 4.65 13.17 17.03
N CYS A 135 3.62 12.98 16.19
CA CYS A 135 3.64 13.25 14.76
C CYS A 135 3.93 14.72 14.45
N ASP A 136 5.20 15.10 14.41
CA ASP A 136 5.69 16.27 13.71
C ASP A 136 6.92 15.87 12.89
N GLY A 137 6.66 15.46 11.65
CA GLY A 137 7.67 15.41 10.60
C GLY A 137 8.35 14.07 10.38
N ILE A 138 7.64 13.11 9.77
CA ILE A 138 8.30 12.14 8.87
C ILE A 138 8.64 12.88 7.56
N LYS A 139 9.61 13.78 7.66
CA LYS A 139 10.40 14.30 6.56
C LYS A 139 11.85 14.14 7.04
N ASN A 140 12.49 13.01 6.73
CA ASN A 140 13.95 12.87 6.54
C ASN A 140 14.58 11.51 6.92
N SER A 141 13.84 10.47 7.30
CA SER A 141 14.49 9.18 7.65
C SER A 141 14.11 7.96 6.81
N LEU A 142 13.73 8.15 5.55
CA LEU A 142 13.61 7.04 4.57
C LEU A 142 14.90 6.79 3.77
N ARG A 143 16.02 7.42 4.13
CA ARG A 143 17.29 7.31 3.38
C ARG A 143 18.13 6.08 3.71
N LEU A 144 17.58 5.04 4.35
CA LEU A 144 18.38 3.89 4.78
C LEU A 144 17.81 2.50 4.47
N LEU A 145 16.85 2.37 3.56
CA LEU A 145 16.31 1.05 3.18
C LEU A 145 16.20 0.78 1.68
N LEU A 146 16.94 1.51 0.84
CA LEU A 146 17.24 1.11 -0.55
C LEU A 146 18.71 1.38 -0.84
#